data_AF-A0A352A3X1-F1
#
_entry.id   AF-A0A352A3X1-F1
#
_cell.length_a   1.000
_cell.length_b   1.000
_cell.length_c   1.000
_cell.angle_alpha   90.00
_cell.angle_beta   90.00
_cell.angle_gamma   90.00
#
_symmetry.space_group_name_H-M   'P 1'
#
loop_
_entity.id
_entity.type
_entity.pdbx_description
1 polymer ?
#
loop_
_entity_poly.entity_id
_entity_poly.type
_entity_poly.pdbx_seq_one_letter_code
_entity_poly.pdbx_strand_id
1 'polypeptide(L)'
;MEFDLLKMIPTELLIIVVATYCLGMFLKNTKRFPNWLIPLTLLLFAILISIVYAAISLKQGVTAKVIVDGIINGILIASVAVFYNQMLKQIMTERKRE
;
A
#
# COMPACT_ATOMS: atom_id res chain seq x y z
N MET A 1 -22.09 -18.15 -3.43
CA MET A 1 -21.49 -17.07 -2.63
C MET A 1 -20.22 -16.65 -3.36
N GLU A 2 -20.39 -15.86 -4.43
CA GLU A 2 -19.26 -15.31 -5.19
C GLU A 2 -18.58 -14.26 -4.30
N PHE A 3 -17.36 -14.57 -3.87
CA PHE A 3 -16.46 -13.61 -3.26
C PHE A 3 -16.03 -12.62 -4.35
N ASP A 4 -16.88 -11.62 -4.59
CA ASP A 4 -16.70 -10.56 -5.59
C ASP A 4 -15.68 -9.54 -5.04
N LEU A 5 -14.40 -9.95 -4.95
CA LEU A 5 -13.28 -9.13 -4.47
C LEU A 5 -13.16 -7.82 -5.27
N LEU A 6 -13.66 -7.79 -6.50
CA LEU A 6 -13.70 -6.64 -7.39
C LEU A 6 -14.78 -5.61 -7.03
N LYS A 7 -15.79 -5.96 -6.24
CA LYS A 7 -16.78 -5.02 -5.70
C LYS A 7 -16.41 -4.44 -4.33
N MET A 8 -15.51 -5.09 -3.59
CA MET A 8 -15.00 -4.56 -2.31
C MET A 8 -13.92 -3.49 -2.50
N ILE A 9 -13.24 -3.48 -3.65
CA ILE A 9 -12.21 -2.48 -3.97
C ILE A 9 -12.76 -1.64 -5.13
N PRO A 10 -13.32 -0.44 -4.87
CA PRO A 10 -13.64 0.48 -5.96
C PRO A 10 -12.39 0.70 -6.80
N THR A 11 -12.54 0.71 -8.13
CA THR A 11 -11.48 0.84 -9.15
C THR A 11 -10.46 1.95 -8.84
N GLU A 12 -10.90 2.93 -8.07
CA GLU A 12 -10.15 4.05 -7.54
C GLU A 12 -8.94 3.70 -6.64
N LEU A 13 -9.00 2.61 -5.86
CA LEU A 13 -7.87 2.23 -4.99
C LEU A 13 -6.73 1.52 -5.74
N LEU A 14 -6.98 1.01 -6.94
CA LEU A 14 -5.92 0.44 -7.77
C LEU A 14 -4.87 1.49 -8.15
N ILE A 15 -5.28 2.75 -8.34
CA ILE A 15 -4.36 3.86 -8.57
C ILE A 15 -3.47 4.12 -7.34
N ILE A 16 -4.03 4.01 -6.14
CA ILE A 16 -3.28 4.16 -4.88
C ILE A 16 -2.26 3.03 -4.73
N VAL A 17 -2.60 1.79 -5.12
CA VAL A 17 -1.65 0.67 -5.12
C VAL A 17 -0.43 0.97 -6.00
N VAL A 18 -0.67 1.38 -7.25
CA VAL A 18 0.41 1.70 -8.20
C VAL A 18 1.24 2.89 -7.70
N ALA A 19 0.60 3.95 -7.20
CA ALA A 19 1.29 5.12 -6.65
C ALA A 19 2.15 4.78 -5.43
N THR A 20 1.63 3.98 -4.49
CA THR A 20 2.34 3.56 -3.28
C THR A 20 3.53 2.66 -3.63
N TYR A 21 3.38 1.79 -4.64
CA TYR A 21 4.48 0.98 -5.14
C TYR A 21 5.59 1.83 -5.78
N CYS A 22 5.23 2.80 -6.64
CA CYS A 22 6.18 3.76 -7.22
C CYS A 22 6.91 4.55 -6.13
N LEU A 23 6.20 5.03 -5.10
CA LEU A 23 6.81 5.68 -3.94
C LEU A 23 7.78 4.76 -3.21
N GLY A 24 7.42 3.50 -2.98
CA GLY A 24 8.30 2.55 -2.33
C GLY A 24 9.59 2.27 -3.11
N MET A 25 9.50 2.21 -4.44
CA MET A 25 10.66 2.14 -5.32
C MET A 25 11.54 3.40 -5.21
N PHE A 26 10.94 4.60 -5.16
CA PHE A 26 11.64 5.86 -4.96
C PHE A 26 12.36 5.94 -3.61
N LEU A 27 11.69 5.55 -2.52
CA LEU A 27 12.28 5.50 -1.18
C LEU A 27 13.45 4.51 -1.13
N LYS A 28 13.32 3.36 -1.79
CA LYS A 28 14.40 2.35 -1.88
C LYS A 28 15.63 2.87 -2.64
N ASN A 29 15.43 3.72 -3.65
CA ASN A 29 16.54 4.32 -4.40
C ASN A 29 17.24 5.45 -3.61
N THR A 30 16.58 5.96 -2.57
CA THR A 30 17.16 6.97 -1.67
C THR A 30 18.06 6.30 -0.63
N LYS A 31 19.39 6.42 -0.81
CA LYS A 31 20.42 5.90 0.12
C LYS A 31 20.33 6.39 1.57
N ARG A 32 19.53 7.43 1.87
CA ARG A 32 19.32 7.95 3.23
C ARG A 32 18.32 7.14 4.07
N PHE A 33 17.49 6.29 3.47
CA PHE A 33 16.46 5.56 4.21
C PHE A 33 16.91 4.15 4.62
N PRO A 34 16.90 3.80 5.92
CA PRO A 34 17.17 2.44 6.37
C PRO A 34 16.16 1.48 5.76
N ASN A 35 16.64 0.32 5.27
CA ASN A 35 15.81 -0.71 4.66
C ASN A 35 14.64 -1.19 5.54
N TRP A 36 14.77 -1.09 6.87
CA TRP A 36 13.73 -1.45 7.84
C TRP A 36 12.67 -0.37 8.05
N LEU A 37 12.97 0.89 7.71
CA LEU A 37 12.02 2.00 7.80
C LEU A 37 11.11 2.11 6.57
N ILE A 38 11.54 1.59 5.41
CA ILE A 38 10.75 1.61 4.17
C ILE A 38 9.35 1.01 4.36
N PRO A 39 9.17 -0.19 4.98
CA PRO A 39 7.84 -0.75 5.22
C PRO A 39 6.97 0.13 6.11
N LEU A 40 7.56 0.72 7.17
CA LEU A 40 6.84 1.52 8.14
C LEU A 40 6.35 2.84 7.51
N THR A 41 7.21 3.49 6.73
CA THR A 41 6.87 4.73 6.03
C THR A 41 5.83 4.49 4.95
N LEU A 42 5.95 3.41 4.15
CA LEU A 42 4.91 3.03 3.19
C LEU A 42 3.57 2.76 3.88
N LEU A 43 3.58 2.05 5.01
CA LEU A 43 2.36 1.68 5.71
C LEU A 43 1.62 2.91 6.21
N LEU A 44 2.32 3.84 6.87
CA LEU A 44 1.73 5.10 7.31
C LEU A 44 1.19 5.91 6.13
N PHE A 45 1.97 5.97 5.05
CA PHE A 45 1.61 6.76 3.87
C PHE A 45 0.40 6.20 3.12
N ALA A 46 0.31 4.87 2.98
CA ALA A 46 -0.81 4.19 2.34
C ALA A 46 -2.11 4.37 3.13
N ILE A 47 -2.07 4.31 4.47
CA ILE A 47 -3.22 4.57 5.33
C ILE A 47 -3.69 6.02 5.19
N LEU A 48 -2.77 6.98 5.30
CA LEU A 48 -3.07 8.41 5.15
C LEU A 48 -3.72 8.71 3.80
N ILE A 49 -3.11 8.24 2.71
CA ILE A 49 -3.65 8.45 1.37
C ILE A 49 -5.00 7.78 1.19
N SER A 50 -5.19 6.56 1.70
CA SER A 50 -6.47 5.84 1.55
C SER A 50 -7.60 6.57 2.27
N ILE A 51 -7.36 7.12 3.46
CA ILE A 51 -8.35 7.91 4.21
C ILE A 51 -8.64 9.24 3.49
N VAL A 52 -7.59 9.97 3.07
CA VAL A 52 -7.73 11.27 2.38
C VAL A 52 -8.46 11.10 1.05
N TYR A 53 -8.10 10.08 0.28
CA TYR A 53 -8.75 9.76 -0.98
C TYR A 53 -10.23 9.44 -0.76
N ALA A 54 -10.55 8.58 0.21
CA ALA A 54 -11.93 8.22 0.48
C ALA A 54 -12.76 9.40 1.03
N ALA A 55 -12.15 10.32 1.77
CA ALA A 55 -12.83 11.53 2.26
C ALA A 55 -13.07 12.57 1.15
N ILE A 56 -12.09 12.79 0.26
CA ILE A 56 -12.13 13.85 -0.76
C ILE A 56 -12.77 13.37 -2.07
N SER A 57 -12.29 12.26 -2.64
CA SER A 57 -12.71 11.79 -3.98
C SER A 57 -14.16 11.29 -3.98
N LEU A 58 -14.57 10.55 -2.94
CA LEU A 58 -15.93 9.99 -2.86
C LEU A 58 -16.96 11.02 -2.38
N LYS A 59 -16.55 12.23 -1.95
CA LYS A 59 -17.42 13.26 -1.34
C LYS A 59 -18.33 12.73 -0.22
N GLN A 60 -17.98 11.60 0.39
CA GLN A 60 -18.77 10.94 1.43
C GLN A 60 -18.62 11.60 2.82
N GLY A 61 -17.72 12.58 2.93
CA GLY A 61 -17.35 13.21 4.20
C GLY A 61 -16.54 12.27 5.09
N VAL A 62 -16.08 12.79 6.24
CA VAL A 62 -15.30 12.03 7.22
C VAL A 62 -16.26 11.26 8.14
N THR A 63 -16.91 10.25 7.60
CA THR A 63 -17.79 9.35 8.37
C THR A 63 -16.97 8.20 8.97
N ALA A 64 -17.37 7.67 10.13
CA ALA A 64 -16.67 6.55 10.79
C ALA A 64 -16.43 5.36 9.85
N LYS A 65 -17.39 5.05 8.96
CA LYS A 65 -17.26 4.00 7.95
C LYS A 65 -16.09 4.26 6.97
N VAL A 66 -15.95 5.49 6.48
CA VAL A 66 -14.91 5.88 5.51
C VAL A 66 -13.52 5.78 6.14
N ILE A 67 -13.39 6.14 7.42
CA ILE A 67 -12.14 6.00 8.16
C ILE A 67 -11.76 4.52 8.29
N VAL A 68 -12.71 3.66 8.71
CA VAL A 68 -12.47 2.23 8.89
C VAL A 68 -12.10 1.56 7.56
N ASP A 69 -12.87 1.84 6.49
CA ASP A 69 -12.60 1.31 5.16
C ASP A 69 -11.24 1.81 4.64
N GLY A 70 -10.90 3.09 4.85
CA GLY A 70 -9.62 3.69 4.48
C GLY A 70 -8.43 3.06 5.20
N ILE A 71 -8.55 2.74 6.50
CA ILE A 71 -7.51 2.06 7.27
C ILE A 71 -7.30 0.63 6.75
N ILE A 72 -8.38 -0.14 6.59
CA ILE A 72 -8.31 -1.52 6.10
C ILE A 72 -7.65 -1.54 4.72
N ASN A 73 -8.12 -0.69 3.81
CA ASN A 73 -7.57 -0.58 2.48
C ASN A 73 -6.10 -0.14 2.50
N GLY A 74 -5.74 0.87 3.29
CA GLY A 74 -4.36 1.32 3.43
C GLY A 74 -3.42 0.21 3.91
N ILE A 75 -3.85 -0.59 4.89
CA ILE A 75 -3.09 -1.73 5.40
C ILE A 75 -2.92 -2.80 4.31
N LEU A 76 -3.99 -3.14 3.59
CA LEU A 76 -3.92 -4.13 2.50
C LEU A 76 -2.96 -3.69 1.40
N ILE A 77 -3.06 -2.44 0.95
CA ILE A 77 -2.18 -1.86 -0.09
C ILE A 77 -0.72 -1.86 0.37
N ALA A 78 -0.46 -1.42 1.60
CA ALA A 78 0.88 -1.42 2.17
C ALA A 78 1.45 -2.83 2.29
N SER A 79 0.63 -3.79 2.74
CA SER A 79 1.03 -5.18 2.92
C SER A 79 1.47 -5.78 1.58
N VAL A 80 0.69 -5.60 0.51
CA VAL A 80 1.05 -6.09 -0.83
C VAL A 80 2.37 -5.49 -1.31
N ALA A 81 2.56 -4.18 -1.16
CA ALA A 81 3.79 -3.51 -1.57
C ALA A 81 5.03 -3.99 -0.78
N VAL A 82 4.88 -4.16 0.54
CA VAL A 82 5.96 -4.63 1.42
C VAL A 82 6.30 -6.10 1.16
N PHE A 83 5.29 -6.97 1.07
CA PHE A 83 5.49 -8.39 0.78
C PHE A 83 6.16 -8.59 -0.58
N TYR A 84 5.72 -7.87 -1.61
CA TYR A 84 6.36 -7.93 -2.92
C TYR A 84 7.86 -7.59 -2.85
N ASN A 85 8.22 -6.54 -2.11
CA ASN A 85 9.62 -6.17 -1.91
C ASN A 85 10.41 -7.21 -1.08
N GLN A 86 9.77 -7.85 -0.09
CA GLN A 86 10.39 -8.95 0.66
C GLN A 86 10.61 -10.18 -0.23
N MET A 87 9.62 -10.57 -1.04
CA MET A 87 9.74 -11.69 -1.99
C MET A 87 10.87 -11.46 -2.99
N LEU A 88 10.97 -10.26 -3.58
CA LEU A 88 12.07 -9.93 -4.48
C LEU A 88 13.44 -10.02 -3.79
N LYS A 89 13.56 -9.55 -2.54
CA LYS A 89 14.79 -9.71 -1.76
C LYS A 89 15.13 -11.17 -1.51
N GLN A 90 14.13 -12.00 -1.20
CA GLN A 90 14.33 -13.43 -0.94
C GLN A 90 14.84 -14.14 -2.20
N ILE A 91 14.20 -13.91 -3.35
CA ILE A 91 14.61 -14.49 -4.64
C ILE A 91 16.03 -14.06 -5.05
N MET A 92 16.38 -12.79 -4.87
CA MET A 92 17.72 -12.30 -5.22
C MET A 92 18.80 -12.74 -4.23
N THR A 93 18.45 -12.98 -2.97
CA THR A 93 19.41 -13.43 -1.95
C THR A 93 19.74 -14.91 -2.12
N GLU A 94 18.75 -15.74 -2.48
CA GLU A 94 18.95 -17.17 -2.76
C GLU A 94 19.93 -17.39 -3.93
N ARG A 95 19.80 -16.60 -5.01
CA ARG A 95 20.71 -16.67 -6.17
C ARG A 95 22.18 -16.32 -5.88
N LYS A 96 22.50 -15.72 -4.74
CA LYS A 96 23.90 -15.41 -4.36
C LYS A 96 24.56 -16.53 -3.55
N ARG A 97 23.79 -17.55 -3.14
CA ARG A 97 24.29 -18.72 -2.40
C ARG A 97 24.57 -19.92 -3.29
N GLU A 98 24.16 -19.87 -4.56
CA GLU A 98 24.57 -20.78 -5.64
C GLU A 98 25.72 -20.16 -6.45
#